data_AF-A0A3R7K3B0-F1
#
_entry.id   AF-A0A3R7K3B0-F1
#
_cell.length_a   1.000
_cell.length_b   1.000
_cell.length_c   1.000
_cell.angle_alpha   90.00
_cell.angle_beta   90.00
_cell.angle_gamma   90.00
#
_symmetry.space_group_name_H-M   'P 1'
#
loop_
_entity.id
_entity.type
_entity.pdbx_description
1 polymer ?
#
loop_
_entity_poly.entity_id
_entity_poly.type
_entity_poly.pdbx_seq_one_letter_code
_entity_poly.pdbx_strand_id
1 'polypeptide(L)'
;MEAKDAAANYLTALDKHVIHGSLDEVADLFLNEDKQLVLDFSESRELIVLQPTTKRRPLERTSLRWSLLHSPYRHLAKDQDFCYLETIKPYRTEDGRRGWAKCMHSIKHPACPEFTDASSIKVNRGELFYCGIFFEETNEVGVLDATFYYNLKRDKVPPVLLPVVLKSRGKRNSELLNHYVKTAQTILYSKKQMLTMALQLQADKCCGACSNQLSMWRPKDKCLFCGSVH
;
A
#
# COMPACT_ATOMS: atom_id res chain seq x y z
N MET A 1 -30.94 0.31 -28.96
CA MET A 1 -30.85 -0.97 -28.25
C MET A 1 -30.62 -0.63 -26.78
N GLU A 2 -31.71 -0.35 -26.08
CA GLU A 2 -31.69 0.06 -24.67
C GLU A 2 -31.37 -1.16 -23.81
N ALA A 3 -30.20 -1.16 -23.18
CA ALA A 3 -29.92 -2.08 -22.10
C ALA A 3 -30.73 -1.61 -20.88
N LYS A 4 -31.80 -2.35 -20.57
CA LYS A 4 -32.50 -2.24 -19.29
C LYS A 4 -31.50 -2.55 -18.17
N ASP A 5 -30.95 -1.52 -17.54
CA ASP A 5 -30.21 -1.67 -16.29
C ASP A 5 -31.19 -2.10 -15.21
N ALA A 6 -31.29 -3.41 -15.01
CA ALA A 6 -31.77 -3.97 -13.76
C ALA A 6 -30.88 -3.38 -12.67
N ALA A 7 -31.43 -2.52 -11.81
CA ALA A 7 -30.73 -1.84 -10.72
C ALA A 7 -29.73 -2.80 -10.06
N ALA A 8 -28.46 -2.61 -10.39
CA ALA A 8 -27.48 -3.65 -10.24
C ALA A 8 -27.24 -3.92 -8.74
N ASN A 9 -27.22 -5.20 -8.33
CA ASN A 9 -27.18 -5.66 -6.93
C ASN A 9 -25.81 -5.43 -6.26
N TYR A 10 -25.30 -4.20 -6.35
CA TYR A 10 -23.99 -3.81 -5.88
C TYR A 10 -24.06 -2.71 -4.83
N LEU A 11 -23.06 -2.70 -3.95
CA LEU A 11 -22.82 -1.70 -2.94
C LEU A 11 -21.62 -0.87 -3.41
N THR A 12 -21.88 0.36 -3.84
CA THR A 12 -20.86 1.27 -4.32
C THR A 12 -20.49 2.30 -3.26
N ALA A 13 -19.20 2.48 -3.01
CA ALA A 13 -18.62 3.53 -2.17
C ALA A 13 -17.57 4.29 -3.00
N LEU A 14 -17.63 5.62 -2.94
CA LEU A 14 -16.64 6.50 -3.53
C LEU A 14 -16.28 7.57 -2.50
N ASP A 15 -15.02 7.58 -2.08
CA ASP A 15 -14.49 8.54 -1.12
C ASP A 15 -13.26 9.24 -1.69
N LYS A 16 -13.12 10.54 -1.41
CA LYS A 16 -11.94 11.33 -1.77
C LYS A 16 -11.20 11.79 -0.53
N HIS A 17 -9.88 11.66 -0.56
CA HIS A 17 -9.00 12.02 0.54
C HIS A 17 -7.70 12.64 0.01
N VAL A 18 -6.98 13.32 0.90
CA VAL A 18 -5.68 13.91 0.60
C VAL A 18 -4.58 13.03 1.17
N ILE A 19 -3.55 12.77 0.36
CA ILE A 19 -2.34 12.07 0.78
C ILE A 19 -1.15 13.02 0.71
N HIS A 20 -0.40 13.12 1.80
CA HIS A 20 0.80 13.93 1.92
C HIS A 20 2.02 13.10 1.57
N GLY A 21 2.31 13.01 0.28
CA GLY A 21 3.43 12.30 -0.32
C GLY A 21 3.50 12.51 -1.83
N SER A 22 4.54 11.97 -2.45
CA SER A 22 4.66 11.86 -3.91
C SER A 22 4.08 10.53 -4.41
N LEU A 23 3.77 10.45 -5.72
CA LEU A 23 3.35 9.20 -6.34
C LEU A 23 4.39 8.09 -6.17
N ASP A 24 5.66 8.43 -6.23
CA ASP A 24 6.75 7.45 -6.12
C ASP A 24 6.83 6.88 -4.69
N GLU A 25 6.63 7.71 -3.66
CA GLU A 25 6.56 7.25 -2.27
C GLU A 25 5.35 6.35 -2.01
N VAL A 26 4.18 6.72 -2.53
CA VAL A 26 2.97 5.90 -2.39
C VAL A 26 3.12 4.59 -3.16
N ALA A 27 3.62 4.63 -4.39
CA ALA A 27 3.84 3.44 -5.20
C ALA A 27 4.85 2.48 -4.55
N ASP A 28 5.90 3.00 -3.94
CA ASP A 28 6.88 2.20 -3.20
C ASP A 28 6.24 1.46 -2.01
N LEU A 29 5.21 2.01 -1.33
CA LEU A 29 4.50 1.26 -0.29
C LEU A 29 3.86 -0.04 -0.81
N PHE A 30 3.33 -0.04 -2.02
CA PHE A 30 2.64 -1.20 -2.61
C PHE A 30 3.58 -2.14 -3.37
N LEU A 31 4.54 -1.60 -4.09
CA LEU A 31 5.37 -2.35 -5.05
C LEU A 31 6.67 -2.89 -4.45
N ASN A 32 7.18 -2.26 -3.38
CA ASN A 32 8.39 -2.69 -2.70
C ASN A 32 8.17 -4.04 -2.03
N GLU A 33 9.05 -5.00 -2.29
CA GLU A 33 8.92 -6.38 -1.82
C GLU A 33 9.01 -6.51 -0.30
N ASP A 34 9.70 -5.58 0.38
CA ASP A 34 9.81 -5.55 1.84
C ASP A 34 8.58 -4.91 2.50
N LYS A 35 7.84 -4.06 1.77
CA LYS A 35 6.70 -3.31 2.31
C LYS A 35 5.36 -3.97 2.00
N GLN A 36 5.14 -4.32 0.73
CA GLN A 36 3.94 -4.93 0.17
C GLN A 36 2.64 -4.51 0.86
N LEU A 37 2.40 -3.21 0.97
CA LEU A 37 1.26 -2.68 1.71
C LEU A 37 -0.05 -3.21 1.14
N VAL A 38 -0.85 -3.78 2.03
CA VAL A 38 -2.21 -4.23 1.72
C VAL A 38 -3.19 -3.42 2.53
N LEU A 39 -4.11 -2.79 1.82
CA LEU A 39 -5.21 -2.04 2.40
C LEU A 39 -6.45 -2.93 2.49
N ASP A 40 -7.33 -2.63 3.43
CA ASP A 40 -8.60 -3.33 3.71
C ASP A 40 -8.53 -4.79 4.20
N PHE A 41 -7.49 -5.52 3.84
CA PHE A 41 -7.38 -6.95 4.13
C PHE A 41 -6.45 -7.21 5.30
N SER A 42 -6.83 -8.15 6.16
CA SER A 42 -5.97 -8.63 7.26
C SER A 42 -4.87 -9.54 6.75
N GLU A 43 -5.15 -10.30 5.69
CA GLU A 43 -4.18 -11.16 5.03
C GLU A 43 -4.31 -11.02 3.53
N SER A 44 -3.19 -11.16 2.83
CA SER A 44 -3.17 -11.17 1.37
C SER A 44 -1.98 -11.97 0.89
N ARG A 45 -2.18 -12.70 -0.20
CA ARG A 45 -1.15 -13.49 -0.86
C ARG A 45 -1.23 -13.25 -2.34
N GLU A 46 -0.08 -12.95 -2.93
CA GLU A 46 0.06 -12.96 -4.37
C GLU A 46 0.24 -14.41 -4.82
N LEU A 47 -0.74 -14.92 -5.57
CA LEU A 47 -0.76 -16.30 -6.02
C LEU A 47 0.06 -16.48 -7.29
N ILE A 48 -0.08 -15.53 -8.22
CA ILE A 48 0.58 -15.57 -9.52
C ILE A 48 0.95 -14.13 -9.92
N VAL A 49 2.20 -13.90 -10.30
CA VAL A 49 2.63 -12.65 -10.94
C VAL A 49 2.45 -12.79 -12.44
N LEU A 50 1.52 -12.01 -13.01
CA LEU A 50 1.26 -12.00 -14.45
C LEU A 50 2.16 -10.99 -15.18
N GLN A 51 2.39 -9.84 -14.54
CA GLN A 51 3.32 -8.82 -15.01
C GLN A 51 4.15 -8.35 -13.81
N PRO A 52 5.45 -8.70 -13.72
CA PRO A 52 6.33 -8.21 -12.66
C PRO A 52 6.72 -6.75 -12.89
N THR A 53 7.17 -6.09 -11.83
CA THR A 53 7.89 -4.82 -11.94
C THR A 53 9.21 -5.05 -12.66
N THR A 54 9.62 -4.10 -13.49
CA THR A 54 10.90 -4.18 -14.21
C THR A 54 11.61 -2.85 -14.17
N LYS A 55 12.91 -2.81 -14.48
CA LYS A 55 13.66 -1.54 -14.58
C LYS A 55 13.03 -0.55 -15.57
N ARG A 56 12.38 -1.04 -16.64
CA ARG A 56 11.71 -0.20 -17.65
C ARG A 56 10.30 0.23 -17.23
N ARG A 57 9.65 -0.56 -16.37
CA ARG A 57 8.29 -0.32 -15.85
C ARG A 57 8.30 -0.55 -14.34
N PRO A 58 8.96 0.33 -13.56
CA PRO A 58 9.14 0.13 -12.12
C PRO A 58 7.84 0.36 -11.34
N LEU A 59 6.90 1.10 -11.93
CA LEU A 59 5.61 1.48 -11.32
C LEU A 59 4.45 0.58 -11.79
N GLU A 60 4.74 -0.53 -12.46
CA GLU A 60 3.71 -1.43 -12.99
C GLU A 60 3.81 -2.83 -12.40
N ARG A 61 2.67 -3.38 -11.96
CA ARG A 61 2.53 -4.80 -11.58
C ARG A 61 1.13 -5.28 -11.88
N THR A 62 1.00 -6.50 -12.34
CA THR A 62 -0.29 -7.20 -12.47
C THR A 62 -0.16 -8.58 -11.86
N SER A 63 -1.08 -8.93 -10.96
CA SER A 63 -1.06 -10.22 -10.30
C SER A 63 -2.44 -10.76 -9.96
N LEU A 64 -2.51 -12.08 -9.83
CA LEU A 64 -3.62 -12.78 -9.21
C LEU A 64 -3.37 -12.82 -7.70
N ARG A 65 -4.34 -12.33 -6.92
CA ARG A 65 -4.24 -12.27 -5.47
C ARG A 65 -5.39 -12.97 -4.80
N TRP A 66 -5.09 -13.57 -3.65
CA TRP A 66 -6.08 -13.94 -2.64
C TRP A 66 -5.98 -12.98 -1.46
N SER A 67 -7.08 -12.60 -0.84
CA SER A 67 -7.07 -11.79 0.38
C SER A 67 -8.22 -12.11 1.31
N LEU A 68 -7.99 -11.92 2.61
CA LEU A 68 -8.97 -12.14 3.67
C LEU A 68 -9.34 -10.82 4.33
N LEU A 69 -10.64 -10.63 4.49
CA LEU A 69 -11.23 -9.54 5.26
C LEU A 69 -11.95 -10.16 6.48
N HIS A 70 -11.49 -9.79 7.68
CA HIS A 70 -12.27 -10.10 8.87
C HIS A 70 -13.48 -9.19 8.99
N SER A 71 -14.62 -9.79 9.30
CA SER A 71 -15.83 -9.03 9.62
C SER A 71 -15.59 -8.21 10.90
N PRO A 72 -15.91 -6.90 10.92
CA PRO A 72 -15.84 -6.11 12.16
C PRO A 72 -16.82 -6.62 13.22
N TYR A 73 -17.86 -7.37 12.82
CA TYR A 73 -18.83 -7.98 13.72
C TYR A 73 -18.95 -9.48 13.40
N ARG A 74 -17.96 -10.26 13.84
CA ARG A 74 -17.87 -11.71 13.57
C ARG A 74 -19.09 -12.52 14.04
N HIS A 75 -19.85 -12.01 15.00
CA HIS A 75 -21.10 -12.61 15.46
C HIS A 75 -22.28 -12.39 14.49
N LEU A 76 -22.21 -11.38 13.62
CA LEU A 76 -23.28 -11.00 12.68
C LEU A 76 -22.95 -11.34 11.23
N ALA A 77 -21.66 -11.45 10.89
CA ALA A 77 -21.22 -11.80 9.55
C ALA A 77 -19.95 -12.64 9.58
N LYS A 78 -19.90 -13.66 8.72
CA LYS A 78 -18.68 -14.42 8.46
C LYS A 78 -17.62 -13.53 7.81
N ASP A 79 -16.36 -13.92 8.00
CA ASP A 79 -15.24 -13.35 7.28
C ASP A 79 -15.38 -13.60 5.77
N GLN A 80 -14.74 -12.75 4.97
CA GLN A 80 -14.82 -12.83 3.52
C GLN A 80 -13.44 -13.03 2.91
N ASP A 81 -13.34 -13.99 2.00
CA ASP A 81 -12.16 -14.17 1.17
C ASP A 81 -12.42 -13.64 -0.26
N PHE A 82 -11.36 -13.20 -0.92
CA PHE A 82 -11.44 -12.61 -2.26
C PHE A 82 -10.36 -13.22 -3.14
N CYS A 83 -10.73 -13.60 -4.36
CA CYS A 83 -9.82 -13.95 -5.43
C CYS A 83 -9.98 -12.91 -6.54
N TYR A 84 -8.92 -12.18 -6.88
CA TYR A 84 -9.02 -11.06 -7.82
C TYR A 84 -7.74 -10.85 -8.61
N LEU A 85 -7.90 -10.30 -9.82
CA LEU A 85 -6.81 -9.67 -10.55
C LEU A 85 -6.60 -8.27 -10.00
N GLU A 86 -5.35 -7.99 -9.65
CA GLU A 86 -4.85 -6.68 -9.29
C GLU A 86 -3.99 -6.16 -10.44
N THR A 87 -4.25 -4.93 -10.88
CA THR A 87 -3.37 -4.22 -11.81
C THR A 87 -3.05 -2.86 -11.24
N ILE A 88 -1.77 -2.56 -11.19
CA ILE A 88 -1.22 -1.33 -10.64
C ILE A 88 -0.37 -0.70 -11.71
N LYS A 89 -0.72 0.51 -12.18
CA LYS A 89 -0.05 1.19 -13.30
C LYS A 89 -0.14 2.72 -13.20
N PRO A 90 0.82 3.45 -13.78
CA PRO A 90 0.68 4.89 -13.98
C PRO A 90 -0.36 5.19 -15.06
N TYR A 91 -1.00 6.35 -14.97
CA TYR A 91 -1.87 6.91 -16.00
C TYR A 91 -1.67 8.42 -16.09
N ARG A 92 -2.36 9.05 -17.04
CA ARG A 92 -2.44 10.50 -17.16
C ARG A 92 -3.90 10.91 -17.08
N THR A 93 -4.16 11.95 -16.29
CA THR A 93 -5.45 12.63 -16.27
C THR A 93 -5.67 13.38 -17.59
N GLU A 94 -6.89 13.84 -17.83
CA GLU A 94 -7.24 14.58 -19.05
C GLU A 94 -6.42 15.88 -19.20
N ASP A 95 -6.12 16.54 -18.08
CA ASP A 95 -5.27 17.73 -18.01
C ASP A 95 -3.75 17.41 -18.03
N GLY A 96 -3.38 16.13 -18.21
CA GLY A 96 -2.00 15.69 -18.38
C GLY A 96 -1.20 15.50 -17.08
N ARG A 97 -1.81 15.68 -15.92
CA ARG A 97 -1.17 15.38 -14.62
C ARG A 97 -0.86 13.89 -14.49
N ARG A 98 0.17 13.58 -13.70
CA ARG A 98 0.51 12.17 -13.42
C ARG A 98 -0.53 11.60 -12.47
N GLY A 99 -0.98 10.40 -12.82
CA GLY A 99 -1.76 9.56 -11.94
C GLY A 99 -1.10 8.20 -11.77
N TRP A 100 -1.46 7.52 -10.69
CA TRP A 100 -1.11 6.13 -10.45
C TRP A 100 -2.29 5.41 -9.81
N ALA A 101 -2.68 4.27 -10.37
CA ALA A 101 -3.88 3.57 -9.97
C ALA A 101 -3.59 2.12 -9.65
N LYS A 102 -4.26 1.62 -8.61
CA LYS A 102 -4.40 0.20 -8.29
C LYS A 102 -5.86 -0.18 -8.51
N CYS A 103 -6.10 -1.09 -9.43
CA CYS A 103 -7.43 -1.60 -9.76
C CYS A 103 -7.53 -3.09 -9.45
N MET A 104 -8.69 -3.52 -8.95
CA MET A 104 -8.96 -4.88 -8.49
C MET A 104 -10.33 -5.35 -9.02
N HIS A 105 -10.35 -6.54 -9.62
CA HIS A 105 -11.59 -7.17 -10.07
C HIS A 105 -11.56 -8.67 -9.77
N SER A 106 -12.61 -9.18 -9.14
CA SER A 106 -12.69 -10.57 -8.74
C SER A 106 -12.81 -11.52 -9.93
N ILE A 107 -12.10 -12.64 -9.85
CA ILE A 107 -12.17 -13.69 -10.87
C ILE A 107 -12.34 -15.06 -10.21
N LYS A 108 -12.85 -16.02 -10.99
CA LYS A 108 -12.80 -17.44 -10.61
C LYS A 108 -11.51 -18.03 -11.18
N HIS A 109 -10.73 -18.71 -10.34
CA HIS A 109 -9.45 -19.28 -10.77
C HIS A 109 -9.15 -20.61 -10.04
N PRO A 110 -8.66 -21.66 -10.72
CA PRO A 110 -8.37 -22.96 -10.10
C PRO A 110 -7.32 -22.92 -8.98
N ALA A 111 -6.38 -21.97 -9.03
CA ALA A 111 -5.39 -21.76 -7.96
C ALA A 111 -6.00 -21.22 -6.66
N CYS A 112 -7.27 -20.78 -6.69
CA CYS A 112 -7.98 -20.26 -5.53
C CYS A 112 -9.46 -20.69 -5.56
N PRO A 113 -9.71 -22.00 -5.37
CA PRO A 113 -11.07 -22.52 -5.33
C PRO A 113 -11.84 -21.91 -4.16
N GLU A 114 -13.17 -21.88 -4.25
CA GLU A 114 -14.01 -21.49 -3.12
C GLU A 114 -13.94 -22.55 -2.02
N PHE A 115 -13.95 -22.09 -0.76
CA PHE A 115 -14.02 -23.00 0.38
C PHE A 115 -15.38 -23.71 0.40
N THR A 116 -15.37 -25.00 0.69
CA THR A 116 -16.58 -25.82 0.75
C THR A 116 -17.09 -25.91 2.19
N ASP A 117 -18.31 -26.38 2.40
CA ASP A 117 -18.84 -26.60 3.75
C ASP A 117 -18.05 -27.65 4.53
N ALA A 118 -17.32 -28.54 3.85
CA ALA A 118 -16.42 -29.51 4.47
C ALA A 118 -15.07 -28.88 4.89
N SER A 119 -14.74 -27.67 4.43
CA SER A 119 -13.52 -26.98 4.83
C SER A 119 -13.58 -26.54 6.29
N SER A 120 -12.45 -26.65 7.00
CA SER A 120 -12.28 -26.16 8.38
C SER A 120 -12.34 -24.63 8.47
N ILE A 121 -12.03 -23.95 7.37
CA ILE A 121 -12.09 -22.50 7.25
C ILE A 121 -13.52 -22.10 6.85
N LYS A 122 -14.17 -21.28 7.69
CA LYS A 122 -15.53 -20.77 7.46
C LYS A 122 -15.49 -19.31 6.98
N VAL A 123 -15.32 -19.13 5.68
CA VAL A 123 -15.32 -17.81 5.02
C VAL A 123 -16.31 -17.82 3.85
N ASN A 124 -16.85 -16.64 3.52
CA ASN A 124 -17.68 -16.46 2.33
C ASN A 124 -16.83 -15.86 1.19
N ARG A 125 -16.95 -16.38 -0.03
CA ARG A 125 -16.34 -15.74 -1.21
C ARG A 125 -17.02 -14.41 -1.50
N GLY A 126 -16.28 -13.32 -1.31
CA GLY A 126 -16.63 -11.98 -1.74
C GLY A 126 -16.25 -11.73 -3.20
N GLU A 127 -16.89 -10.73 -3.80
CA GLU A 127 -16.64 -10.34 -5.20
C GLU A 127 -16.44 -8.81 -5.26
N LEU A 128 -15.27 -8.40 -5.76
CA LEU A 128 -14.90 -7.01 -6.06
C LEU A 128 -15.21 -6.71 -7.53
N PHE A 129 -15.94 -5.63 -7.82
CA PHE A 129 -16.32 -5.24 -9.17
C PHE A 129 -15.66 -3.94 -9.59
N TYR A 130 -14.48 -4.01 -10.24
CA TYR A 130 -13.77 -2.81 -10.70
C TYR A 130 -13.43 -1.84 -9.57
N CYS A 131 -13.12 -2.37 -8.37
CA CYS A 131 -12.65 -1.57 -7.25
C CYS A 131 -11.28 -0.97 -7.57
N GLY A 132 -10.93 0.14 -6.95
CA GLY A 132 -9.60 0.69 -7.11
C GLY A 132 -9.30 1.88 -6.22
N ILE A 133 -8.03 2.25 -6.22
CA ILE A 133 -7.50 3.44 -5.57
C ILE A 133 -6.71 4.21 -6.62
N PHE A 134 -7.06 5.47 -6.78
CA PHE A 134 -6.52 6.35 -7.80
C PHE A 134 -5.83 7.51 -7.09
N PHE A 135 -4.55 7.70 -7.37
CA PHE A 135 -3.77 8.84 -6.86
C PHE A 135 -3.45 9.77 -8.03
N GLU A 136 -3.65 11.05 -7.84
CA GLU A 136 -3.36 12.10 -8.83
C GLU A 136 -2.52 13.19 -8.17
N GLU A 137 -1.50 13.68 -8.88
CA GLU A 137 -0.74 14.84 -8.42
C GLU A 137 -1.64 16.09 -8.37
N THR A 138 -1.44 16.90 -7.33
CA THR A 138 -2.05 18.23 -7.24
C THR A 138 -1.06 19.31 -7.69
N ASN A 139 -1.48 20.57 -7.65
CA ASN A 139 -0.58 21.70 -7.87
C ASN A 139 0.42 21.90 -6.71
N GLU A 140 0.17 21.28 -5.56
CA GLU A 140 1.05 21.33 -4.40
C GLU A 140 2.00 20.12 -4.40
N VAL A 141 3.31 20.40 -4.36
CA VAL A 141 4.34 19.36 -4.35
C VAL A 141 4.22 18.51 -3.09
N GLY A 142 4.19 17.19 -3.26
CA GLY A 142 4.06 16.27 -2.13
C GLY A 142 2.62 16.16 -1.60
N VAL A 143 1.63 16.58 -2.40
CA VAL A 143 0.20 16.41 -2.09
C VAL A 143 -0.49 15.74 -3.27
N LEU A 144 -1.22 14.67 -2.98
CA LEU A 144 -1.99 13.88 -3.94
C LEU A 144 -3.48 13.90 -3.57
N ASP A 145 -4.32 13.96 -4.60
CA ASP A 145 -5.72 13.61 -4.49
C ASP A 145 -5.85 12.08 -4.61
N ALA A 146 -6.46 11.44 -3.61
CA ALA A 146 -6.72 10.01 -3.60
C ALA A 146 -8.23 9.75 -3.71
N THR A 147 -8.64 9.04 -4.74
CA THR A 147 -10.02 8.54 -4.91
C THR A 147 -10.05 7.05 -4.61
N PHE A 148 -10.84 6.66 -3.62
CA PHE A 148 -11.12 5.27 -3.27
C PHE A 148 -12.46 4.89 -3.85
N TYR A 149 -12.49 3.84 -4.68
CA TYR A 149 -13.70 3.34 -5.31
C TYR A 149 -13.87 1.85 -4.98
N TYR A 150 -14.98 1.51 -4.33
CA TYR A 150 -15.34 0.13 -4.03
C TYR A 150 -16.71 -0.16 -4.59
N ASN A 151 -16.84 -1.29 -5.26
CA ASN A 151 -18.11 -1.77 -5.75
C ASN A 151 -18.20 -3.27 -5.45
N LEU A 152 -19.01 -3.62 -4.45
CA LEU A 152 -19.07 -4.95 -3.87
C LEU A 152 -20.42 -5.59 -4.18
N LYS A 153 -20.47 -6.91 -4.34
CA LYS A 153 -21.76 -7.61 -4.44
C LYS A 153 -22.54 -7.54 -3.13
N ARG A 154 -23.78 -7.07 -3.19
CA ARG A 154 -24.59 -6.82 -1.99
C ARG A 154 -25.09 -8.08 -1.31
N ASP A 155 -25.38 -9.14 -2.06
CA ASP A 155 -25.86 -10.44 -1.53
C ASP A 155 -24.86 -11.13 -0.60
N LYS A 156 -23.58 -10.76 -0.66
CA LYS A 156 -22.53 -11.26 0.22
C LYS A 156 -22.30 -10.41 1.47
N VAL A 157 -22.94 -9.25 1.59
CA VAL A 157 -22.77 -8.31 2.71
C VAL A 157 -24.04 -8.26 3.56
N PRO A 158 -23.99 -8.64 4.85
CA PRO A 158 -25.16 -8.52 5.72
C PRO A 158 -25.64 -7.06 5.82
N PRO A 159 -26.97 -6.78 5.72
CA PRO A 159 -27.49 -5.42 5.66
C PRO A 159 -27.06 -4.50 6.81
N VAL A 160 -26.89 -5.05 8.01
CA VAL A 160 -26.44 -4.32 9.20
C VAL A 160 -25.01 -3.77 9.05
N LEU A 161 -24.19 -4.35 8.17
CA LEU A 161 -22.82 -3.93 7.94
C LEU A 161 -22.67 -2.92 6.81
N LEU A 162 -23.72 -2.65 6.03
CA LEU A 162 -23.64 -1.74 4.89
C LEU A 162 -23.11 -0.34 5.26
N PRO A 163 -23.58 0.34 6.33
CA PRO A 163 -23.07 1.68 6.68
C PRO A 163 -21.60 1.67 7.09
N VAL A 164 -21.15 0.58 7.74
CA VAL A 164 -19.77 0.43 8.22
C VAL A 164 -18.82 0.18 7.05
N VAL A 165 -19.23 -0.69 6.13
CA VAL A 165 -18.47 -1.01 4.91
C VAL A 165 -18.33 0.22 4.00
N LEU A 166 -19.38 1.03 3.90
CA LEU A 166 -19.41 2.21 3.02
C LEU A 166 -18.65 3.42 3.56
N LYS A 167 -18.75 3.72 4.85
CA LYS A 167 -18.41 5.08 5.36
C LYS A 167 -16.99 5.20 5.96
N SER A 168 -16.29 4.10 6.18
CA SER A 168 -15.07 4.10 7.02
C SER A 168 -13.80 3.63 6.32
N ARG A 169 -13.91 2.96 5.17
CA ARG A 169 -12.75 2.34 4.50
C ARG A 169 -11.81 3.36 3.87
N GLY A 170 -12.34 4.26 3.04
CA GLY A 170 -11.54 5.30 2.40
C GLY A 170 -10.78 6.14 3.44
N LYS A 171 -11.49 6.60 4.48
CA LYS A 171 -10.88 7.41 5.54
C LYS A 171 -9.75 6.67 6.26
N ARG A 172 -10.01 5.46 6.79
CA ARG A 172 -8.99 4.68 7.51
C ARG A 172 -7.78 4.38 6.62
N ASN A 173 -8.02 3.99 5.37
CA ASN A 173 -6.94 3.69 4.43
C ASN A 173 -6.12 4.95 4.10
N SER A 174 -6.76 6.11 3.97
CA SER A 174 -6.06 7.38 3.74
C SER A 174 -5.20 7.79 4.94
N GLU A 175 -5.69 7.63 6.16
CA GLU A 175 -4.93 7.89 7.39
C GLU A 175 -3.73 6.95 7.51
N LEU A 176 -3.94 5.67 7.19
CA LEU A 176 -2.89 4.65 7.20
C LEU A 176 -1.80 4.94 6.16
N LEU A 177 -2.18 5.33 4.94
CA LEU A 177 -1.24 5.73 3.89
C LEU A 177 -0.42 6.94 4.32
N ASN A 178 -1.08 8.00 4.82
CA ASN A 178 -0.40 9.18 5.34
C ASN A 178 0.58 8.84 6.47
N HIS A 179 0.19 7.93 7.37
CA HIS A 179 1.07 7.46 8.43
C HIS A 179 2.31 6.74 7.88
N TYR A 180 2.15 5.81 6.92
CA TYR A 180 3.27 5.08 6.35
C TYR A 180 4.20 5.96 5.52
N VAL A 181 3.66 6.87 4.71
CA VAL A 181 4.47 7.84 3.96
C VAL A 181 5.28 8.70 4.92
N LYS A 182 4.64 9.30 5.93
CA LYS A 182 5.33 10.12 6.94
C LYS A 182 6.40 9.33 7.70
N THR A 183 6.11 8.08 8.05
CA THR A 183 7.07 7.21 8.74
C THR A 183 8.28 6.92 7.84
N ALA A 184 8.06 6.59 6.57
CA ALA A 184 9.14 6.37 5.61
C ALA A 184 10.00 7.63 5.42
N GLN A 185 9.38 8.80 5.30
CA GLN A 185 10.07 10.09 5.22
C GLN A 185 10.92 10.36 6.46
N THR A 186 10.36 10.12 7.66
CA THR A 186 11.07 10.32 8.93
C THR A 186 12.29 9.40 9.02
N ILE A 187 12.16 8.12 8.65
CA ILE A 187 13.28 7.17 8.64
C ILE A 187 14.37 7.63 7.65
N LEU A 188 13.99 8.05 6.45
CA LEU A 188 14.94 8.53 5.44
C LEU A 188 15.65 9.81 5.90
N TYR A 189 14.92 10.74 6.50
CA TYR A 189 15.49 11.96 7.05
C TYR A 189 16.51 11.66 8.16
N SER A 190 16.16 10.80 9.12
CA SER A 190 17.08 10.38 10.19
C SER A 190 18.33 9.69 9.63
N LYS A 191 18.19 8.81 8.63
CA LYS A 191 19.33 8.18 7.96
C LYS A 191 20.23 9.19 7.27
N LYS A 192 19.66 10.17 6.56
CA LYS A 192 20.43 11.25 5.92
C LYS A 192 21.18 12.07 6.97
N GLN A 193 20.52 12.45 8.07
CA GLN A 193 21.14 13.21 9.15
C GLN A 193 22.31 12.44 9.79
N MET A 194 22.14 11.14 10.07
CA MET A 194 23.23 10.30 10.58
C MET A 194 24.40 10.19 9.60
N LEU A 195 24.12 10.04 8.30
CA LEU A 195 25.16 9.99 7.27
C LEU A 195 25.91 11.33 7.17
N THR A 196 25.20 12.46 7.15
CA THR A 196 25.79 13.80 7.15
C THR A 196 26.68 14.00 8.37
N MET A 197 26.21 13.61 9.56
CA MET A 197 27.00 13.70 10.79
C MET A 197 28.25 12.81 10.73
N ALA A 198 28.14 11.59 10.22
CA ALA A 198 29.28 10.69 10.05
C ALA A 198 30.33 11.25 9.08
N LEU A 199 29.89 11.81 7.94
CA LEU A 199 30.77 12.46 6.96
C LEU A 199 31.46 13.69 7.54
N GLN A 200 30.74 14.50 8.34
CA GLN A 200 31.31 15.66 9.01
C GLN A 200 32.38 15.24 10.03
N LEU A 201 32.09 14.24 10.86
CA LEU A 201 33.07 13.70 11.82
C LEU A 201 34.30 13.15 11.09
N GLN A 202 34.14 12.50 9.94
CA GLN A 202 35.27 12.05 9.12
C GLN A 202 36.10 13.23 8.58
N ALA A 203 35.46 14.27 8.04
CA ALA A 203 36.12 15.46 7.52
C ALA A 203 36.89 16.21 8.62
N ASP A 204 36.28 16.36 9.79
CA ASP A 204 36.86 17.02 10.98
C ASP A 204 37.89 16.15 11.70
N LYS A 205 38.16 14.94 11.17
CA LYS A 205 39.09 13.97 11.74
C LYS A 205 38.69 13.55 13.17
N CYS A 206 37.40 13.52 13.48
CA CYS A 206 36.83 13.11 14.76
C CYS A 206 36.34 11.66 14.75
N CYS A 207 36.22 11.08 15.94
CA CYS A 207 35.67 9.75 16.17
C CYS A 207 34.15 9.72 15.91
N GLY A 208 33.67 8.79 15.09
CA GLY A 208 32.24 8.59 14.84
C GLY A 208 31.39 8.17 16.05
N ALA A 209 32.01 7.65 17.12
CA ALA A 209 31.31 7.12 18.30
C ALA A 209 31.29 8.09 19.49
N CYS A 210 32.37 8.83 19.73
CA CYS A 210 32.49 9.75 20.88
C CYS A 210 32.83 11.20 20.49
N SER A 211 32.92 11.50 19.18
CA SER A 211 33.22 12.83 18.62
C SER A 211 34.57 13.44 19.01
N ASN A 212 35.47 12.69 19.65
CA ASN A 212 36.81 13.18 19.98
C ASN A 212 37.72 13.33 18.76
N GLN A 213 38.55 14.37 18.76
CA GLN A 213 39.51 14.62 17.69
C GLN A 213 40.58 13.52 17.65
N LEU A 214 40.80 12.95 16.48
CA LEU A 214 41.79 11.90 16.26
C LEU A 214 43.05 12.52 15.65
N SER A 215 44.23 12.11 16.12
CA SER A 215 45.52 12.69 15.74
C SER A 215 45.79 12.64 14.23
N MET A 216 46.46 13.67 13.70
CA MET A 216 46.90 13.75 12.30
C MET A 216 48.19 12.96 12.03
N TRP A 217 48.95 12.64 13.08
CA TRP A 217 50.33 12.12 12.98
C TRP A 217 50.44 10.61 13.23
N ARG A 218 49.31 9.92 13.43
CA ARG A 218 49.25 8.46 13.60
C ARG A 218 48.07 7.90 12.78
N PRO A 219 48.27 6.88 11.94
CA PRO A 219 47.17 6.21 11.24
C PRO A 219 46.17 5.64 12.26
N LYS A 220 44.88 5.88 12.02
CA LYS A 220 43.81 5.74 13.01
C LYS A 220 43.15 4.37 12.94
N ASP A 221 43.79 3.34 13.49
CA ASP A 221 43.09 2.05 13.60
C ASP A 221 42.15 2.00 14.82
N LYS A 222 42.38 2.82 15.85
CA LYS A 222 41.56 2.89 17.08
C LYS A 222 41.51 4.28 17.70
N CYS A 223 40.33 4.73 18.13
CA CYS A 223 40.18 5.91 18.97
C CYS A 223 40.74 5.64 20.38
N LEU A 224 41.66 6.48 20.87
CA LEU A 224 42.27 6.31 22.20
C LEU A 224 41.28 6.54 23.37
N PHE A 225 40.19 7.27 23.13
CA PHE A 225 39.21 7.57 24.18
C PHE A 225 38.16 6.47 24.33
N CYS A 226 37.50 6.09 23.23
CA CYS A 226 36.40 5.11 23.26
C CYS A 226 36.76 3.73 22.70
N GLY A 227 37.96 3.56 22.12
CA GLY A 227 38.42 2.29 21.57
C GLY A 227 37.81 1.90 20.22
N SER A 228 36.88 2.67 19.65
CA SER A 228 36.25 2.38 18.35
C SER A 228 37.28 2.34 17.23
N VAL A 229 37.17 1.32 16.37
CA VAL A 229 37.98 1.16 15.16
C VAL A 229 37.40 2.04 14.05
N HIS A 230 38.23 2.74 13.29
CA HIS A 230 37.84 3.74 12.28
C HIS A 230 38.44 3.45 10.91
#